data_AF-A0A8D8NMC1-F1
#
_entry.id   AF-A0A8D8NMC1-F1
#
_cell.length_a   1.000
_cell.length_b   1.000
_cell.length_c   1.000
_cell.angle_alpha   90.00
_cell.angle_beta   90.00
_cell.angle_gamma   90.00
#
_symmetry.space_group_name_H-M   'P 1'
#
loop_
_entity.id
_entity.type
_entity.pdbx_description
1 polymer ?
#
loop_
_entity_poly.entity_id
_entity_poly.type
_entity_poly.pdbx_seq_one_letter_code
_entity_poly.pdbx_strand_id
1 'polypeptide(L)'
;MVASLFKSRKIAAVVVGADRVASNGDTANKIGTYQIAVVAKHHAVPFYVAAPSTSIDFEISEGDRIEIEQRPDREMTHIGEHRIAAPGIRCWNPAFDVTPANLITGIITEKGVFAPNDIRKLLELQ
;
A
#
# COMPACT_ATOMS: atom_id res chain seq x y z
N MET A 1 -9.67 6.98 -12.16
CA MET A 1 -9.89 8.40 -11.82
C MET A 1 -8.70 9.06 -11.13
N VAL A 2 -7.97 8.37 -10.25
CA VAL A 2 -6.83 8.91 -9.47
C VAL A 2 -5.88 9.79 -10.30
N ALA A 3 -5.27 9.29 -11.36
CA ALA A 3 -4.35 10.09 -12.18
C ALA A 3 -5.00 11.35 -12.79
N SER A 4 -6.27 11.26 -13.22
CA SER A 4 -7.01 12.44 -13.73
C SER A 4 -7.24 13.48 -12.64
N LEU A 5 -7.51 13.05 -11.40
CA LEU A 5 -7.64 13.94 -10.25
C LEU A 5 -6.32 14.65 -9.95
N PHE A 6 -5.19 13.93 -9.92
CA PHE A 6 -3.86 14.51 -9.70
C PHE A 6 -3.49 15.52 -10.79
N LYS A 7 -3.86 15.24 -12.04
CA LYS A 7 -3.63 16.15 -13.17
C LYS A 7 -4.51 17.42 -13.12
N SER A 8 -5.75 17.29 -12.66
CA SER A 8 -6.76 18.35 -12.77
C SER A 8 -7.01 19.13 -11.48
N ARG A 9 -6.47 18.67 -10.35
CA ARG A 9 -6.61 19.28 -9.03
C ARG A 9 -5.26 19.32 -8.34
N LYS A 10 -5.06 20.32 -7.48
CA LYS A 10 -3.85 20.46 -6.67
C LYS A 10 -3.95 19.55 -5.45
N ILE A 11 -3.55 18.30 -5.60
CA ILE A 11 -3.44 17.34 -4.50
C ILE A 11 -2.18 17.68 -3.68
N ALA A 12 -2.34 17.83 -2.37
CA ALA A 12 -1.26 18.22 -1.47
C ALA A 12 -0.46 17.03 -0.94
N ALA A 13 -1.13 15.90 -0.70
CA ALA A 13 -0.52 14.68 -0.19
C ALA A 13 -1.44 13.48 -0.41
N VAL A 14 -0.86 12.28 -0.32
CA VAL A 14 -1.57 11.01 -0.14
C VAL A 14 -1.24 10.46 1.24
N VAL A 15 -2.25 9.94 1.93
CA VAL A 15 -2.08 9.19 3.17
C VAL A 15 -2.87 7.90 3.07
N VAL A 16 -2.21 6.76 3.30
CA VAL A 16 -2.82 5.42 3.31
C VAL A 16 -2.48 4.70 4.62
N GLY A 17 -3.20 3.61 4.90
CA GLY A 17 -2.81 2.66 5.95
C GLY A 17 -1.71 1.69 5.51
N ALA A 18 -1.43 0.71 6.36
CA ALA A 18 -0.65 -0.47 6.01
C ALA A 18 -1.22 -1.70 6.71
N ASP A 19 -1.21 -2.84 6.00
CA ASP A 19 -1.43 -4.15 6.60
C ASP A 19 -0.11 -4.70 7.15
N ARG A 20 1.00 -4.49 6.44
CA ARG A 20 2.35 -4.89 6.88
C ARG A 20 3.42 -3.98 6.28
N VAL A 21 4.38 -3.58 7.08
CA VAL A 21 5.57 -2.84 6.65
C VAL A 21 6.80 -3.70 6.90
N ALA A 22 7.59 -3.99 5.86
CA ALA A 22 8.85 -4.72 5.99
C ALA A 22 9.94 -3.83 6.61
N SER A 23 11.03 -4.44 7.08
CA SER A 23 12.12 -3.72 7.76
C SER A 23 12.95 -2.77 6.87
N ASN A 24 12.76 -2.81 5.55
CA ASN A 24 13.30 -1.82 4.60
C ASN A 24 12.31 -0.69 4.27
N GLY A 25 11.11 -0.72 4.85
CA GLY A 25 10.03 0.24 4.63
C GLY A 25 9.08 -0.08 3.48
N ASP A 26 9.30 -1.16 2.72
CA ASP A 26 8.32 -1.63 1.74
C ASP A 26 7.01 -1.94 2.45
N THR A 27 5.90 -1.47 1.88
CA THR A 27 4.61 -1.50 2.55
C THR A 27 3.60 -2.29 1.75
N ALA A 28 3.11 -3.39 2.32
CA ALA A 28 1.92 -4.07 1.84
C ALA A 28 0.66 -3.40 2.37
N ASN A 29 -0.26 -3.05 1.48
CA ASN A 29 -1.56 -2.48 1.79
C ASN A 29 -2.59 -2.89 0.73
N LYS A 30 -3.86 -2.56 0.94
CA LYS A 30 -4.96 -2.86 0.01
C LYS A 30 -4.59 -2.60 -1.45
N ILE A 31 -4.93 -3.54 -2.33
CA ILE A 31 -4.66 -3.49 -3.77
C ILE A 31 -5.06 -2.12 -4.38
N GLY A 32 -4.16 -1.56 -5.18
CA GLY A 32 -4.25 -0.20 -5.72
C GLY A 32 -3.35 0.82 -5.01
N THR A 33 -2.78 0.49 -3.84
CA THR A 33 -1.89 1.40 -3.09
C THR A 33 -0.63 1.69 -3.87
N TYR A 34 0.02 0.65 -4.41
CA TYR A 34 1.21 0.81 -5.26
C TYR A 34 0.93 1.69 -6.48
N GLN A 35 -0.22 1.49 -7.14
CA GLN A 35 -0.63 2.31 -8.27
C GLN A 35 -0.76 3.79 -7.89
N ILE A 36 -1.35 4.10 -6.73
CA ILE A 36 -1.48 5.48 -6.25
C ILE A 36 -0.10 6.07 -5.95
N ALA A 37 0.82 5.31 -5.35
CA ALA A 37 2.18 5.76 -5.07
C ALA A 37 2.96 6.11 -6.35
N VAL A 38 2.84 5.29 -7.41
CA VAL A 38 3.42 5.58 -8.73
C VAL A 38 2.88 6.89 -9.31
N VAL A 39 1.56 7.09 -9.25
CA VAL A 39 0.91 8.32 -9.73
C VAL A 39 1.34 9.53 -8.87
N ALA A 40 1.44 9.38 -7.56
CA ALA A 40 1.87 10.43 -6.66
C ALA A 40 3.30 10.89 -6.98
N LYS A 41 4.23 9.94 -7.18
CA LYS A 41 5.60 10.25 -7.61
C LYS A 41 5.64 10.97 -8.95
N HIS A 42 4.86 10.53 -9.94
CA HIS A 42 4.81 11.18 -11.25
C HIS A 42 4.39 12.66 -11.16
N HIS A 43 3.48 12.98 -10.24
CA HIS A 43 2.99 14.34 -10.02
C HIS A 43 3.72 15.11 -8.89
N ALA A 44 4.83 14.57 -8.38
CA ALA A 44 5.60 15.16 -7.26
C ALA A 44 4.74 15.46 -6.01
N VAL A 45 3.76 14.60 -5.73
CA VAL A 45 2.91 14.67 -4.52
C VAL A 45 3.49 13.73 -3.47
N PRO A 46 3.68 14.19 -2.22
CA PRO A 46 4.20 13.35 -1.15
C PRO A 46 3.22 12.23 -0.80
N PHE A 47 3.75 11.03 -0.58
CA PHE A 47 3.00 9.81 -0.30
C PHE A 47 3.39 9.28 1.08
N TYR A 48 2.46 9.30 2.02
CA TYR A 48 2.68 8.85 3.39
C TYR A 48 1.94 7.54 3.68
N VAL A 49 2.60 6.69 4.44
CA VAL A 49 2.00 5.51 5.06
C VAL A 49 1.78 5.81 6.53
N ALA A 50 0.58 5.63 7.05
CA ALA A 50 0.28 5.74 8.47
C ALA A 50 0.02 4.34 9.03
N ALA A 51 0.90 3.87 9.91
CA ALA A 51 0.84 2.53 10.47
C ALA A 51 1.38 2.52 11.91
N PRO A 52 0.72 1.82 12.86
CA PRO A 52 1.28 1.67 14.19
C PRO A 52 2.57 0.84 14.14
N SER A 53 3.44 0.98 15.14
CA SER A 53 4.68 0.18 15.21
C SER A 53 4.42 -1.33 15.18
N THR A 54 3.24 -1.79 15.63
CA THR A 54 2.81 -3.19 15.58
C THR A 54 2.53 -3.73 14.18
N SER A 55 2.35 -2.86 13.18
CA SER A 55 2.20 -3.25 11.77
C SER A 55 3.55 -3.39 11.06
N ILE A 56 4.65 -3.11 11.75
CA ILE A 56 6.01 -3.21 11.21
C ILE A 56 6.58 -4.57 11.59
N ASP A 57 6.90 -5.34 10.57
CA ASP A 57 7.49 -6.66 10.68
C ASP A 57 9.00 -6.55 10.46
N PHE A 58 9.75 -6.54 11.56
CA PHE A 58 11.22 -6.43 11.52
C PHE A 58 11.91 -7.74 11.09
N GLU A 59 11.20 -8.86 11.06
CA GLU A 59 11.73 -10.16 10.62
C GLU A 59 11.75 -10.27 9.09
N ILE A 60 10.85 -9.55 8.41
CA ILE A 60 10.80 -9.48 6.95
C ILE A 60 11.75 -8.40 6.43
N SER A 61 12.72 -8.79 5.61
CA SER A 61 13.75 -7.88 5.09
C SER A 61 13.25 -6.94 4.00
N GLU A 62 12.31 -7.38 3.17
CA GLU A 62 11.87 -6.68 1.96
C GLU A 62 10.44 -7.06 1.56
N GLY A 63 9.79 -6.21 0.78
CA GLY A 63 8.38 -6.36 0.42
C GLY A 63 8.07 -7.60 -0.42
N ASP A 64 9.01 -8.08 -1.25
CA ASP A 64 8.84 -9.27 -2.09
C ASP A 64 8.64 -10.57 -1.28
N ARG A 65 8.97 -10.54 0.01
CA ARG A 65 8.78 -11.66 0.94
C ARG A 65 7.42 -11.62 1.65
N ILE A 66 6.62 -10.58 1.44
CA ILE A 66 5.26 -10.50 1.96
C ILE A 66 4.35 -11.34 1.05
N GLU A 67 3.79 -12.42 1.59
CA GLU A 67 2.83 -13.24 0.86
C GLU A 67 1.53 -12.46 0.59
N ILE A 68 1.15 -12.36 -0.69
CA ILE A 68 -0.05 -11.64 -1.10
C ILE A 68 -1.23 -12.60 -1.17
N GLU A 69 -2.18 -12.43 -0.25
CA GLU A 69 -3.47 -13.13 -0.23
C GLU A 69 -4.14 -13.06 -1.61
N GLN A 70 -4.43 -14.23 -2.18
CA GLN A 70 -5.27 -14.36 -3.37
C GLN A 70 -6.68 -14.73 -2.93
N ARG A 71 -7.67 -13.94 -3.34
CA ARG A 71 -9.07 -14.11 -2.93
C ARG A 71 -9.91 -14.73 -4.05
N PRO A 72 -11.07 -15.34 -3.73
CA PRO A 72 -11.90 -16.00 -4.73
C PRO A 72 -12.39 -15.06 -5.85
N ASP A 73 -12.50 -15.58 -7.08
CA ASP A 73 -13.02 -14.87 -8.26
C ASP A 73 -14.42 -14.27 -8.05
N ARG A 74 -15.21 -14.84 -7.13
CA ARG A 74 -16.56 -14.37 -6.83
C ARG A 74 -16.56 -12.89 -6.44
N GLU A 75 -15.59 -12.44 -5.67
CA GLU A 75 -15.51 -11.05 -5.19
C GLU A 75 -15.28 -10.04 -6.31
N MET A 76 -14.69 -10.47 -7.43
CA MET A 76 -14.50 -9.63 -8.61
C MET A 76 -15.65 -9.75 -9.61
N THR A 77 -16.31 -10.92 -9.66
CA THR A 77 -17.34 -11.22 -10.65
C THR A 77 -18.77 -10.87 -10.18
N HIS A 78 -18.98 -10.66 -8.88
CA HIS A 78 -20.29 -10.43 -8.28
C HIS A 78 -20.30 -9.20 -7.37
N ILE A 79 -21.50 -8.59 -7.24
CA ILE A 79 -21.82 -7.63 -6.18
C ILE A 79 -23.01 -8.20 -5.40
N GLY A 80 -22.78 -8.56 -4.13
CA GLY A 80 -23.73 -9.39 -3.39
C GLY A 80 -23.98 -10.71 -4.13
N GLU A 81 -25.26 -11.02 -4.37
CA GLU A 81 -25.65 -12.23 -5.12
C GLU A 81 -25.67 -12.05 -6.64
N HIS A 82 -25.48 -10.84 -7.16
CA HIS A 82 -25.64 -10.56 -8.59
C HIS A 82 -24.31 -10.67 -9.33
N ARG A 83 -24.25 -11.55 -10.34
CA ARG A 83 -23.09 -11.64 -11.24
C ARG A 83 -23.11 -10.49 -12.24
N ILE A 84 -22.03 -9.71 -12.27
CA ILE A 84 -21.84 -8.59 -13.22
C ILE A 84 -20.95 -8.98 -14.40
N ALA A 85 -20.01 -9.89 -14.18
CA ALA A 85 -19.04 -10.29 -15.18
C ALA A 85 -19.57 -11.43 -16.07
N ALA A 86 -19.08 -11.53 -17.31
CA ALA A 86 -19.49 -12.57 -18.24
C ALA A 86 -19.32 -14.00 -17.64
N PRO A 87 -20.24 -14.94 -17.91
CA PRO A 87 -20.10 -16.33 -17.46
C PRO A 87 -18.81 -16.98 -17.97
N GLY A 88 -18.17 -17.80 -17.12
CA GLY A 88 -16.98 -18.59 -17.49
C GLY A 88 -15.63 -17.86 -17.46
N ILE A 89 -15.60 -16.55 -17.24
CA ILE A 89 -14.32 -15.83 -17.09
C ILE A 89 -13.63 -16.18 -15.76
N ARG A 90 -12.30 -16.17 -15.76
CA ARG A 90 -11.45 -16.25 -14.56
C ARG A 90 -10.96 -14.86 -14.16
N CYS A 91 -10.65 -14.69 -12.88
CA CYS A 91 -10.10 -13.44 -12.36
C CYS A 91 -8.72 -13.64 -11.72
N TRP A 92 -7.97 -12.54 -11.65
CA TRP A 92 -6.82 -12.42 -10.77
C TRP A 92 -7.20 -11.42 -9.69
N ASN A 93 -7.24 -11.88 -8.44
CA ASN A 93 -7.78 -11.11 -7.31
C ASN A 93 -6.80 -11.07 -6.12
N PRO A 94 -5.64 -10.40 -6.27
CA PRO A 94 -4.76 -10.13 -5.14
C PRO A 94 -5.44 -9.12 -4.20
N ALA A 95 -5.50 -9.43 -2.92
CA ALA A 95 -6.14 -8.57 -1.93
C ALA A 95 -5.29 -7.34 -1.56
N PHE A 96 -3.98 -7.40 -1.84
CA PHE A 96 -2.97 -6.41 -1.47
C PHE A 96 -1.97 -6.21 -2.60
N ASP A 97 -1.25 -5.09 -2.56
CA ASP A 97 -0.01 -4.89 -3.32
C ASP A 97 1.09 -4.33 -2.42
N VAL A 98 2.33 -4.40 -2.90
CA VAL A 98 3.51 -3.88 -2.21
C VAL A 98 3.92 -2.56 -2.84
N THR A 99 3.97 -1.50 -2.04
CA THR A 99 4.54 -0.22 -2.42
C THR A 99 6.02 -0.17 -2.00
N PRO A 100 6.95 -0.04 -2.96
CA PRO A 100 8.37 0.07 -2.64
C PRO A 100 8.69 1.33 -1.82
N ALA A 101 9.64 1.20 -0.90
CA ALA A 101 10.10 2.26 -0.01
C ALA A 101 10.49 3.55 -0.76
N ASN A 102 11.06 3.45 -1.96
CA ASN A 102 11.48 4.58 -2.78
C ASN A 102 10.33 5.41 -3.40
N LEU A 103 9.08 5.00 -3.20
CA LEU A 103 7.87 5.76 -3.54
C LEU A 103 7.23 6.41 -2.31
N ILE A 104 7.69 6.08 -1.11
CA ILE A 104 7.11 6.52 0.16
C ILE A 104 7.93 7.70 0.70
N THR A 105 7.26 8.80 0.96
CA THR A 105 7.85 10.01 1.54
C THR A 105 8.16 9.83 3.04
N GLY A 106 7.27 9.16 3.78
CA GLY A 106 7.49 8.87 5.18
C GLY A 106 6.46 7.89 5.74
N ILE A 107 6.85 7.22 6.81
CA ILE A 107 6.02 6.28 7.57
C ILE A 107 5.70 6.93 8.92
N ILE A 108 4.43 7.19 9.16
CA ILE A 108 3.90 7.84 10.35
C ILE A 108 3.48 6.75 11.34
N THR A 109 4.04 6.79 12.54
CA THR A 109 3.70 5.90 13.65
C THR A 109 3.31 6.70 14.89
N GLU A 110 2.89 6.03 15.95
CA GLU A 110 2.64 6.66 17.25
C GLU A 110 3.90 7.25 17.91
N LYS A 111 5.10 6.89 17.42
CA LYS A 111 6.40 7.36 17.95
C LYS A 111 7.03 8.47 17.11
N GLY A 112 6.40 8.87 16.00
CA GLY A 112 6.90 9.93 15.13
C GLY A 112 6.81 9.60 13.65
N VAL A 113 7.57 10.32 12.84
CA VAL A 113 7.62 10.13 11.38
C VAL A 113 9.02 9.70 10.98
N PHE A 114 9.12 8.60 10.25
CA PHE A 114 10.38 7.99 9.84
C PHE A 114 10.48 7.98 8.32
N ALA A 115 11.67 8.23 7.78
CA ALA A 115 11.95 7.85 6.41
C ALA A 115 11.89 6.30 6.31
N PRO A 116 11.48 5.71 5.18
CA PRO A 116 11.37 4.26 5.04
C PRO A 116 12.66 3.50 5.44
N ASN A 117 13.83 4.00 5.00
CA ASN A 117 15.13 3.39 5.34
C ASN A 117 15.53 3.54 6.82
N ASP A 118 14.87 4.44 7.55
CA ASP A 118 15.13 4.72 8.96
C ASP A 118 14.13 4.00 9.89
N ILE A 119 13.22 3.18 9.35
CA ILE A 119 12.14 2.57 10.13
C ILE A 119 12.66 1.68 11.27
N ARG A 120 13.87 1.11 11.12
CA ARG A 120 14.55 0.32 12.16
C ARG A 120 14.88 1.10 13.43
N LYS A 121 14.98 2.44 13.36
CA LYS A 121 15.19 3.28 14.56
C LYS A 121 14.06 3.14 15.58
N LEU A 122 12.88 2.65 15.18
CA LEU A 122 11.80 2.35 16.11
C LEU A 122 12.15 1.29 17.17
N LEU A 123 13.09 0.39 16.87
CA LEU A 123 13.57 -0.62 17.83
C LEU A 123 14.35 0.03 18.99
N GLU A 124 14.97 1.18 18.76
CA GLU A 124 15.70 1.95 19.79
C GLU A 124 14.76 2.72 20.73
N LEU A 125 13.47 2.80 20.36
CA LEU A 125 12.42 3.53 21.09
C LEU A 125 11.42 2.58 21.77
N GLN A 126 11.66 1.27 21.74
CA GLN A 126 10.86 0.25 22.43
C GLN A 126 11.41 0.01 23.84
#